data_AF-A0A967SY95-F1
#
_entry.id   AF-A0A967SY95-F1
#
_cell.length_a   1.000
_cell.length_b   1.000
_cell.length_c   1.000
_cell.angle_alpha   90.00
_cell.angle_beta   90.00
_cell.angle_gamma   90.00
#
_symmetry.space_group_name_H-M   'P 1'
#
loop_
_entity.id
_entity.type
_entity.pdbx_description
1 polymer ?
#
loop_
_entity_poly.entity_id
_entity_poly.type
_entity_poly.pdbx_seq_one_letter_code
_entity_poly.pdbx_strand_id
1 'polypeptide(L)' 'MTHDKFRIASKMITEFEKASKKFPDFHSRHEGYAVIKEELDEVWDAIRSNDREQAMVEMIQVGAMAIRFIQNLHDKNI' A
#
# COMPACT_ATOMS: atom_id res chain seq x y z
N MET A 1 -2.26 -18.02 -16.26
CA MET A 1 -1.12 -17.21 -15.75
C MET A 1 -1.35 -15.70 -15.85
N THR A 2 -2.01 -15.20 -16.90
CA THR A 2 -2.28 -13.76 -17.11
C THR A 2 -3.35 -13.16 -16.18
N HIS A 3 -4.35 -13.94 -15.76
CA HIS A 3 -5.43 -13.48 -14.87
C HIS A 3 -4.98 -13.11 -13.45
N ASP A 4 -3.85 -13.67 -12.99
CA ASP A 4 -3.44 -13.51 -11.60
C ASP A 4 -2.87 -12.12 -11.32
N LYS A 5 -2.17 -11.52 -12.30
CA LYS A 5 -1.64 -10.15 -12.19
C LYS A 5 -2.76 -9.11 -12.10
N PHE A 6 -3.79 -9.24 -12.93
CA PHE A 6 -4.95 -8.35 -12.87
C PHE A 6 -5.72 -8.49 -11.56
N ARG A 7 -5.85 -9.73 -11.04
CA ARG A 7 -6.46 -9.98 -9.74
C ARG A 7 -5.67 -9.34 -8.60
N ILE A 8 -4.34 -9.44 -8.61
CA ILE A 8 -3.46 -8.81 -7.62
C ILE A 8 -3.58 -7.28 -7.69
N ALA A 9 -3.50 -6.70 -8.89
CA ALA A 9 -3.66 -5.25 -9.08
C ALA A 9 -5.04 -4.77 -8.59
N SER A 10 -6.10 -5.52 -8.86
CA SER A 10 -7.45 -5.21 -8.38
C SER A 10 -7.53 -5.21 -6.84
N LYS A 11 -6.82 -6.10 -6.15
CA LYS A 11 -6.75 -6.08 -4.68
C LYS A 11 -6.06 -4.82 -4.17
N MET A 12 -4.96 -4.39 -4.81
CA MET A 12 -4.26 -3.15 -4.45
C MET A 12 -5.17 -1.92 -4.64
N ILE A 13 -5.92 -1.86 -5.75
CA ILE A 13 -6.89 -0.78 -5.99
C ILE A 13 -7.99 -0.78 -4.92
N THR A 14 -8.51 -1.96 -4.58
CA THR A 14 -9.53 -2.11 -3.54
C THR A 14 -9.01 -1.60 -2.19
N GLU A 15 -7.77 -1.92 -1.84
CA GLU A 15 -7.15 -1.46 -0.58
C GLU A 15 -6.88 0.05 -0.60
N PHE A 16 -6.41 0.58 -1.73
CA PHE A 16 -6.27 2.02 -1.95
C PHE A 16 -7.58 2.77 -1.72
N GLU A 17 -8.70 2.28 -2.25
CA GLU A 17 -10.02 2.88 -2.07
C GLU A 17 -10.47 2.85 -0.60
N LYS A 18 -10.23 1.74 0.11
CA LYS A 18 -10.54 1.64 1.54
C LYS A 18 -9.73 2.63 2.36
N ALA A 19 -8.41 2.69 2.15
CA ALA A 19 -7.53 3.59 2.86
C ALA A 19 -7.88 5.06 2.58
N SER A 20 -8.20 5.41 1.33
CA SER A 20 -8.60 6.76 0.94
C SER A 20 -9.96 7.18 1.53
N LYS A 21 -10.85 6.23 1.82
CA LYS A 21 -12.10 6.50 2.56
C LYS A 21 -11.88 6.67 4.06
N LYS A 22 -10.88 5.98 4.62
CA LYS A 22 -10.63 5.94 6.07
C LYS A 22 -9.75 7.08 6.56
N PHE A 23 -8.79 7.52 5.74
CA PHE A 23 -7.77 8.49 6.13
C PHE A 23 -7.74 9.68 5.18
N PRO A 24 -7.42 10.90 5.65
CA PRO A 24 -7.16 12.03 4.76
C PRO A 24 -5.91 11.78 3.90
N ASP A 25 -5.78 12.53 2.81
CA ASP A 25 -4.55 12.52 2.00
C ASP A 25 -3.32 12.91 2.81
N PHE A 26 -2.15 12.47 2.34
CA PHE A 26 -0.89 12.82 2.98
C PHE A 26 -0.67 14.34 2.96
N HIS A 27 -0.09 14.87 4.03
CA HIS A 27 0.23 16.28 4.20
C HIS A 27 1.63 16.62 3.69
N SER A 28 2.50 15.63 3.51
CA SER A 28 3.87 15.83 3.00
C SER A 28 4.45 14.57 2.35
N ARG A 29 5.49 14.76 1.53
CA ARG A 29 6.35 13.67 1.03
C ARG A 29 6.91 12.75 2.12
N HIS A 30 7.27 13.31 3.28
CA HIS A 30 7.81 12.52 4.39
C HIS A 30 6.76 11.61 5.01
N GLU A 31 5.51 12.08 5.12
CA GLU A 31 4.39 11.28 5.60
C GLU A 31 4.07 10.14 4.63
N GLY A 32 3.98 10.42 3.33
CA GLY A 32 3.76 9.37 2.33
C GLY A 32 4.85 8.29 2.33
N TYR A 33 6.12 8.71 2.46
CA TYR A 33 7.23 7.77 2.63
C TYR A 33 7.13 6.97 3.93
N ALA A 34 6.84 7.62 5.06
CA ALA A 34 6.75 6.96 6.36
C ALA A 34 5.65 5.89 6.38
N VAL A 35 4.48 6.17 5.78
CA VAL A 35 3.39 5.19 5.67
C VAL A 35 3.79 3.99 4.82
N ILE A 36 4.39 4.20 3.64
CA ILE A 36 4.88 3.06 2.82
C ILE A 36 5.94 2.26 3.57
N LYS A 37 6.80 2.93 4.33
CA LYS A 37 7.82 2.26 5.14
C LYS A 37 7.20 1.42 6.25
N GLU A 38 6.16 1.91 6.92
CA GLU A 38 5.42 1.16 7.95
C GLU A 38 4.86 -0.14 7.37
N GLU A 39 4.19 -0.09 6.21
CA GLU A 39 3.69 -1.29 5.53
C GLU A 39 4.82 -2.28 5.18
N LEU A 40 6.00 -1.79 4.79
CA LEU A 40 7.18 -2.63 4.53
C LEU A 40 7.75 -3.26 5.82
N ASP A 41 7.72 -2.54 6.93
CA ASP A 41 8.14 -3.07 8.22
C ASP A 41 7.16 -4.19 8.67
N GLU A 42 5.84 -4.04 8.42
CA GLU A 42 4.84 -5.08 8.67
C GLU A 42 5.03 -6.31 7.77
N VAL A 43 5.36 -6.12 6.47
CA VAL A 43 5.78 -7.23 5.58
C VAL A 43 6.96 -7.99 6.20
N TRP A 44 7.96 -7.26 6.71
CA TRP A 44 9.15 -7.86 7.29
C TRP A 44 8.83 -8.65 8.57
N ASP A 45 7.98 -8.12 9.44
CA ASP A 45 7.56 -8.82 10.65
C ASP A 45 6.75 -10.08 10.34
N ALA A 46 5.89 -10.05 9.31
CA ALA A 46 5.18 -11.23 8.82
C ALA A 46 6.16 -12.30 8.28
N ILE A 47 7.17 -11.90 7.50
CA ILE A 47 8.23 -12.80 7.00
C ILE A 47 8.99 -13.43 8.16
N ARG A 48 9.40 -12.63 9.15
CA ARG A 48 10.11 -13.13 10.34
C ARG A 48 9.30 -14.11 11.16
N SER A 49 7.97 -13.95 11.13
CA SER A 49 7.02 -14.85 11.79
C SER A 49 6.63 -16.06 10.93
N ASN A 50 7.20 -16.19 9.72
CA ASN A 50 6.86 -17.22 8.74
C ASN A 50 5.37 -17.22 8.35
N ASP A 51 4.72 -16.06 8.42
CA ASP A 51 3.32 -15.86 8.02
C ASP A 51 3.26 -15.37 6.58
N ARG A 52 3.16 -16.31 5.65
CA ARG A 52 3.08 -16.03 4.22
C ARG A 52 1.79 -15.30 3.83
N GLU A 53 0.68 -15.59 4.49
CA GLU A 53 -0.60 -14.98 4.14
C GLU A 53 -0.61 -13.52 4.55
N GLN A 54 -0.14 -13.21 5.76
CA GLN A 54 0.01 -11.84 6.22
C GLN A 54 1.01 -11.07 5.36
N ALA A 55 2.17 -11.66 5.05
CA ALA A 55 3.15 -11.00 4.16
C ALA A 55 2.56 -10.66 2.78
N MET A 56 1.65 -11.49 2.25
CA MET A 56 0.92 -11.17 1.03
C MET A 56 -0.09 -10.04 1.20
N VAL A 57 -0.78 -9.97 2.34
CA VAL A 57 -1.70 -8.86 2.67
C VAL A 57 -0.92 -7.56 2.74
N GLU A 58 0.15 -7.50 3.54
CA GLU A 58 0.94 -6.27 3.71
C GLU A 58 1.61 -5.83 2.40
N MET A 59 2.06 -6.77 1.56
CA MET A 59 2.57 -6.39 0.23
C MET A 59 1.50 -5.78 -0.69
N ILE A 60 0.22 -6.18 -0.55
CA ILE A 60 -0.88 -5.52 -1.24
C ILE A 60 -1.06 -4.10 -0.69
N GLN A 61 -0.94 -3.92 0.63
CA GLN A 61 -1.03 -2.61 1.28
C GLN A 61 0.12 -1.68 0.85
N VAL A 62 1.37 -2.16 0.82
CA VAL A 62 2.53 -1.43 0.27
C VAL A 62 2.22 -0.88 -1.13
N GLY A 63 1.71 -1.73 -2.01
CA GLY A 63 1.38 -1.33 -3.36
C GLY A 63 0.20 -0.35 -3.42
N ALA A 64 -0.80 -0.51 -2.56
CA ALA A 64 -1.92 0.42 -2.45
C ALA A 64 -1.46 1.80 -1.95
N MET A 65 -0.56 1.85 -0.97
CA MET A 65 0.00 3.09 -0.43
C MET A 65 0.93 3.76 -1.44
N ALA A 66 1.63 2.99 -2.27
CA ALA A 66 2.38 3.53 -3.40
C ALA A 66 1.46 4.21 -4.44
N ILE A 67 0.33 3.57 -4.81
CA ILE A 67 -0.68 4.18 -5.70
C ILE A 67 -1.18 5.49 -5.08
N ARG A 68 -1.52 5.46 -3.78
CA ARG A 68 -2.00 6.64 -3.06
C ARG A 68 -0.97 7.77 -3.07
N PHE A 69 0.29 7.45 -2.78
CA PHE A 69 1.34 8.45 -2.73
C PHE A 69 1.60 9.07 -4.10
N ILE A 70 1.60 8.26 -5.17
CA ILE A 70 1.68 8.77 -6.55
C ILE A 70 0.52 9.72 -6.85
N GLN A 71 -0.70 9.35 -6.47
CA GLN A 71 -1.86 10.21 -6.68
C GLN A 71 -1.74 11.52 -5.89
N ASN A 72 -1.32 11.47 -4.63
CA ASN A 72 -1.12 12.68 -3.85
C ASN A 72 0.01 13.55 -4.41
N LEU A 73 1.11 12.99 -4.91
CA LEU A 73 2.18 13.74 -5.60
C LEU A 73 1.72 14.38 -6.92
N HIS A 74 0.78 13.75 -7.61
CA HIS A 74 0.22 14.24 -8.87
C HIS A 74 -0.83 15.33 -8.65
N ASP A 75 -1.76 15.10 -7.74
CA ASP A 75 -2.93 15.96 -7.50
C ASP A 75 -2.64 17.10 -6.53
N LYS A 76 -1.62 16.94 -5.66
CA LYS A 76 -1.24 17.89 -4.63
C LYS A 76 0.26 18.09 -4.64
N ASN A 77 0.71 19.33 -4.49
CA ASN A 77 2.13 19.64 -4.42
C ASN A 77 2.67 19.43 -2.99
N ILE A 78 2.57 18.20 -2.48
CA ILE A 78 3.05 17.77 -1.15
C ILE A 78 4.55 17.42 -1.11
#